data_AF-E1X3D7-F1
#
_entry.id   AF-E1X3D7-F1
#
_cell.length_a   1.000
_cell.length_b   1.000
_cell.length_c   1.000
_cell.angle_alpha   90.00
_cell.angle_beta   90.00
_cell.angle_gamma   90.00
#
_symmetry.space_group_name_H-M   'P 1'
#
loop_
_entity.id
_entity.type
_entity.pdbx_description
1 polymer ?
#
loop_
_entity_poly.entity_id
_entity_poly.type
_entity_poly.pdbx_seq_one_letter_code
_entity_poly.pdbx_strand_id
1 'polypeptide(L)'
;MVNVEEIQKDLLEQYMAMFKKPTIANLSRDSGIQKTRFFRLLNGMDMRLSEFLILKERILTLSNTNSSESLQSIAHECELQLEQSEISELAQMMKRKMRRVNLRRTIKIQEKAA
;
A
#
# COMPACT_ATOMS: atom_id res chain seq x y z
N MET A 1 -19.72 -8.65 -7.29
CA MET A 1 -18.73 -9.15 -8.27
C MET A 1 -17.45 -8.36 -8.08
N VAL A 2 -16.30 -9.03 -8.03
CA VAL A 2 -15.01 -8.35 -7.94
C VAL A 2 -14.68 -7.77 -9.32
N ASN A 3 -14.46 -6.46 -9.41
CA ASN A 3 -14.12 -5.80 -10.67
C ASN A 3 -12.62 -5.91 -10.93
N VAL A 4 -12.23 -6.78 -11.86
CA VAL A 4 -10.83 -7.07 -12.17
C VAL A 4 -10.09 -5.85 -12.73
N GLU A 5 -10.78 -5.03 -13.52
CA GLU A 5 -10.21 -3.81 -14.12
C GLU A 5 -9.84 -2.78 -13.06
N GLU A 6 -10.72 -2.61 -12.06
CA GLU A 6 -10.50 -1.70 -10.93
C GLU A 6 -9.29 -2.14 -10.10
N ILE A 7 -9.13 -3.45 -9.86
CA ILE A 7 -7.97 -4.01 -9.16
C ILE A 7 -6.67 -3.76 -9.93
N GLN A 8 -6.66 -3.95 -11.25
CA GLN A 8 -5.47 -3.74 -12.07
C GLN A 8 -5.06 -2.26 -12.09
N LYS A 9 -6.05 -1.37 -12.16
CA LYS A 9 -5.84 0.07 -12.12
C LYS A 9 -5.27 0.50 -10.77
N ASP A 10 -5.87 0.07 -9.67
CA ASP A 10 -5.41 0.38 -8.31
C ASP A 10 -3.97 -0.11 -8.08
N LEU A 11 -3.62 -1.29 -8.60
CA LEU A 11 -2.26 -1.81 -8.50
C LEU A 11 -1.24 -0.94 -9.25
N LEU A 12 -1.58 -0.53 -10.47
CA LEU A 12 -0.71 0.35 -11.28
C LEU A 12 -0.52 1.71 -10.60
N GLU A 13 -1.59 2.29 -10.06
CA GLU A 13 -1.54 3.56 -9.33
C GLU A 13 -0.67 3.46 -8.07
N GLN A 14 -0.84 2.40 -7.28
CA GLN A 14 -0.01 2.12 -6.11
C GLN A 14 1.47 1.98 -6.48
N TYR A 15 1.78 1.22 -7.53
CA TYR A 15 3.15 1.04 -7.99
C TYR A 15 3.77 2.36 -8.48
N MET A 16 3.03 3.15 -9.26
CA MET A 16 3.50 4.45 -9.75
C MET A 16 3.75 5.44 -8.61
N ALA A 17 2.91 5.41 -7.55
CA ALA A 17 3.04 6.27 -6.38
C ALA A 17 4.34 6.02 -5.58
N MET A 18 4.98 4.85 -5.75
CA MET A 18 6.28 4.56 -5.12
C MET A 18 7.42 5.41 -5.70
N PHE A 19 7.20 6.09 -6.83
CA PHE A 19 8.21 6.90 -7.51
C PHE A 19 7.81 8.38 -7.48
N LYS A 20 8.75 9.26 -7.14
CA LYS A 20 8.51 10.72 -7.13
C LYS A 20 8.16 11.30 -8.51
N LYS A 21 8.75 10.74 -9.57
CA LYS A 21 8.49 11.07 -10.98
C LYS A 21 8.63 9.80 -11.84
N PRO A 22 7.59 8.96 -11.91
CA PRO A 22 7.63 7.72 -12.66
C PRO A 22 7.79 8.04 -14.15
N THR A 23 8.81 7.47 -14.79
CA THR A 23 8.93 7.47 -16.25
C THR A 23 8.79 6.03 -16.73
N ILE A 24 8.25 5.83 -17.94
CA ILE A 24 8.11 4.49 -18.54
C ILE A 24 9.47 3.77 -18.56
N ALA A 25 10.56 4.50 -18.81
CA ALA A 25 11.90 3.94 -18.79
C ALA A 25 12.32 3.44 -17.39
N ASN A 26 12.00 4.18 -16.33
CA ASN A 26 12.33 3.79 -14.96
C ASN A 26 11.45 2.62 -14.48
N LEU A 27 10.15 2.66 -14.77
CA LEU A 27 9.22 1.57 -14.42
C LEU A 27 9.59 0.26 -15.13
N SER A 28 9.96 0.36 -16.41
CA SER A 28 10.44 -0.78 -17.19
C SER A 28 11.74 -1.36 -16.64
N ARG A 29 12.67 -0.50 -16.22
CA ARG A 29 13.92 -0.94 -15.59
C ARG A 29 13.68 -1.60 -14.23
N ASP A 30 12.78 -1.07 -13.42
CA ASP A 30 12.53 -1.56 -12.06
C ASP A 30 11.79 -2.91 -12.04
N SER A 31 10.73 -3.04 -12.84
CA SER A 31 9.90 -4.26 -12.86
C SER A 31 10.34 -5.30 -13.89
N GLY A 32 11.23 -4.95 -14.84
CA GLY A 32 11.60 -5.81 -15.96
C GLY A 32 10.55 -5.93 -17.06
N ILE A 33 9.38 -5.29 -16.93
CA ILE A 33 8.37 -5.24 -17.99
C ILE A 33 8.86 -4.30 -19.11
N GLN A 34 8.67 -4.69 -20.37
CA GLN A 34 9.11 -3.87 -21.51
C GLN A 34 8.42 -2.49 -21.54
N LYS A 35 9.14 -1.44 -21.95
CA LYS A 35 8.64 -0.05 -22.04
C LYS A 35 7.33 0.06 -22.83
N THR A 36 7.25 -0.59 -23.99
CA THR A 36 6.06 -0.61 -24.85
C THR A 36 4.88 -1.31 -24.19
N ARG A 37 5.14 -2.35 -23.40
CA ARG A 37 4.12 -3.04 -22.61
C ARG A 37 3.60 -2.15 -21.48
N PHE A 38 4.46 -1.45 -20.76
CA PHE A 38 4.01 -0.44 -19.77
C PHE A 38 3.16 0.65 -20.39
N PHE A 39 3.61 1.21 -21.52
CA PHE A 39 2.83 2.22 -22.22
C PHE A 39 1.42 1.71 -22.51
N ARG A 40 1.27 0.47 -22.95
CA ARG A 40 -0.03 -0.16 -23.20
C ARG A 40 -0.87 -0.35 -21.94
N LEU A 41 -0.25 -0.82 -20.85
CA LEU A 41 -0.93 -0.98 -19.55
C LEU A 41 -1.47 0.37 -19.03
N LEU A 42 -0.69 1.43 -19.15
CA LEU A 42 -1.10 2.79 -18.77
C LEU A 42 -2.25 3.35 -19.62
N ASN A 43 -2.44 2.82 -20.84
CA ASN A 43 -3.55 3.17 -21.71
C ASN A 43 -4.75 2.20 -21.58
N GLY A 44 -4.82 1.42 -20.50
CA GLY A 44 -5.97 0.57 -20.20
C GLY A 44 -5.97 -0.80 -20.87
N MET A 45 -4.82 -1.26 -21.40
CA MET A 45 -4.71 -2.65 -21.85
C MET A 45 -4.64 -3.60 -20.67
N ASP A 46 -5.34 -4.73 -20.76
CA ASP A 46 -5.37 -5.75 -19.72
C ASP A 46 -3.97 -6.21 -19.30
N MET A 47 -3.81 -6.31 -17.98
CA MET A 47 -2.61 -6.83 -17.33
C MET A 47 -2.60 -8.35 -17.34
N ARG A 48 -1.45 -8.94 -17.72
CA ARG A 48 -1.26 -10.39 -17.60
C ARG A 48 -1.04 -10.74 -16.13
N LEU A 49 -1.41 -11.96 -15.74
CA LEU A 49 -1.16 -12.46 -14.39
C LEU A 49 0.32 -12.36 -13.98
N SER A 50 1.25 -12.65 -14.90
CA SER A 50 2.69 -12.51 -14.63
C SER A 50 3.08 -11.08 -14.29
N GLU A 51 2.52 -10.09 -14.99
CA GLU A 51 2.79 -8.67 -14.77
C GLU A 51 2.17 -8.21 -13.45
N PHE A 52 0.96 -8.68 -13.15
CA PHE A 52 0.30 -8.43 -11.88
C PHE A 52 1.15 -8.92 -10.70
N LEU A 53 1.65 -10.15 -10.77
CA LEU A 53 2.48 -10.72 -9.71
C LEU A 53 3.79 -9.95 -9.54
N ILE A 54 4.44 -9.60 -10.66
CA ILE A 54 5.66 -8.77 -10.64
C ILE A 54 5.39 -7.44 -9.93
N LEU A 55 4.36 -6.69 -10.35
CA LEU A 55 4.09 -5.36 -9.78
C LEU A 55 3.71 -5.46 -8.30
N LYS A 56 2.91 -6.46 -7.93
CA LYS A 56 2.53 -6.72 -6.53
C LYS A 56 3.73 -7.00 -5.66
N GLU A 57 4.66 -7.86 -6.11
CA GLU A 57 5.90 -8.14 -5.40
C GLU A 57 6.76 -6.88 -5.26
N ARG A 58 6.94 -6.12 -6.35
CA ARG A 58 7.73 -4.87 -6.31
C ARG A 58 7.15 -3.85 -5.33
N ILE A 59 5.83 -3.68 -5.27
CA ILE A 59 5.18 -2.80 -4.29
C ILE A 59 5.55 -3.24 -2.87
N LEU A 60 5.45 -4.53 -2.56
CA LEU A 60 5.79 -5.06 -1.24
C LEU A 60 7.26 -4.81 -0.90
N THR A 61 8.18 -5.10 -1.82
CA THR A 61 9.62 -4.86 -1.61
C THR A 61 9.91 -3.38 -1.39
N LEU A 62 9.39 -2.50 -2.24
CA LEU A 62 9.64 -1.05 -2.18
C LEU A 62 9.03 -0.41 -0.92
N SER A 63 7.91 -0.97 -0.44
CA SER A 63 7.26 -0.55 0.81
C SER A 63 8.07 -0.98 2.03
N ASN A 64 8.68 -2.17 1.99
CA ASN A 64 9.51 -2.71 3.08
C ASN A 64 10.93 -2.12 3.11
N THR A 65 11.51 -1.68 1.99
CA THR A 65 12.88 -1.11 1.99
C THR A 65 12.99 0.28 2.61
N ASN A 66 11.89 1.01 2.78
CA ASN A 66 11.89 2.36 3.35
C ASN A 66 11.48 2.41 4.83
N SER A 67 11.24 1.27 5.46
CA SER A 67 10.87 1.19 6.88
C SER A 67 11.36 -0.15 7.42
N SER A 68 12.21 -0.10 8.46
CA SER A 68 12.26 -1.14 9.50
C SER A 68 10.91 -1.85 9.60
N GLU A 69 10.85 -3.17 9.38
CA GLU A 69 9.64 -4.03 9.41
C GLU A 69 8.30 -3.28 9.30
N SER A 70 7.64 -3.34 8.13
CA SER A 70 6.33 -2.70 7.96
C SER A 70 5.37 -3.13 9.07
N LEU A 71 4.55 -2.21 9.57
CA LEU A 71 3.59 -2.50 10.64
C LEU A 71 2.70 -3.71 10.32
N GLN A 72 2.38 -3.95 9.04
CA GLN A 72 1.66 -5.15 8.62
C GLN A 72 2.46 -6.43 8.84
N SER A 73 3.77 -6.44 8.55
CA SER A 73 4.62 -7.61 8.79
C SER A 73 4.74 -7.93 10.28
N ILE A 74 4.96 -6.92 11.13
CA ILE A 74 5.00 -7.09 12.59
C ILE A 74 3.65 -7.57 13.12
N ALA A 75 2.54 -6.96 12.67
CA ALA A 75 1.21 -7.38 13.10
C ALA A 75 0.92 -8.83 12.71
N HIS A 76 1.33 -9.24 11.51
CA HIS A 76 1.17 -10.62 11.06
C HIS A 76 2.00 -11.60 11.89
N GLU A 77 3.24 -11.25 12.23
CA GLU A 77 4.08 -12.07 13.11
C GLU A 77 3.49 -12.16 14.53
N CYS A 78 2.96 -11.06 15.07
CA CYS A 78 2.26 -11.05 16.35
C CYS A 78 1.03 -11.97 16.33
N GLU A 79 0.26 -12.00 15.25
CA GLU A 79 -0.89 -12.91 15.12
C GLU A 79 -0.50 -14.38 15.12
N LEU A 80 0.71 -14.71 14.66
CA LEU A 80 1.22 -16.08 14.62
C LEU A 80 1.85 -16.54 15.94
N GLN A 81 2.45 -15.62 16.70
CA GLN A 81 3.29 -15.96 17.85
C GLN A 81 2.66 -15.61 19.21
N LEU A 82 1.76 -14.65 19.29
CA LEU A 82 1.20 -14.16 20.55
C LEU A 82 -0.11 -14.85 20.92
N GLU A 83 -0.42 -14.84 22.22
CA GLU A 83 -1.71 -15.31 22.71
C GLU A 83 -2.83 -14.31 22.39
N GLN A 84 -4.07 -14.80 22.37
CA GLN A 84 -5.25 -13.99 22.05
C GLN A 84 -5.44 -12.79 23.00
N SER A 85 -5.03 -12.94 24.26
CA SER A 85 -5.01 -11.89 25.28
C SER A 85 -4.07 -10.74 24.91
N GLU A 86 -2.85 -11.06 24.47
CA GLU A 86 -1.82 -10.12 24.05
C GLU A 86 -2.21 -9.40 22.75
N ILE A 87 -2.78 -10.13 21.78
CA ILE A 87 -3.32 -9.56 20.55
C ILE A 87 -4.43 -8.55 20.86
N SER A 88 -5.32 -8.88 21.81
CA SER A 88 -6.40 -8.01 22.25
C SER A 88 -5.87 -6.72 22.90
N GLU A 89 -4.81 -6.82 23.70
CA GLU A 89 -4.13 -5.67 24.30
C GLU A 89 -3.51 -4.75 23.23
N LEU A 90 -2.77 -5.31 22.27
CA LEU A 90 -2.20 -4.57 21.14
C LEU A 90 -3.29 -3.85 20.34
N ALA A 91 -4.39 -4.53 20.03
CA ALA A 91 -5.52 -3.94 19.34
C ALA A 91 -6.13 -2.77 20.13
N GLN A 92 -6.25 -2.89 21.46
CA GLN A 92 -6.69 -1.78 22.30
C GLN A 92 -5.73 -0.59 22.25
N MET A 93 -4.41 -0.83 22.29
CA MET A 93 -3.41 0.24 22.20
C MET A 93 -3.51 1.01 20.89
N MET A 94 -3.68 0.31 19.76
CA MET A 94 -3.87 0.92 18.45
C MET A 94 -5.15 1.77 18.40
N LYS A 95 -6.27 1.22 18.91
CA LYS A 95 -7.55 1.96 19.03
C LYS A 95 -7.41 3.23 19.88
N ARG A 96 -6.70 3.16 21.01
CA ARG A 96 -6.44 4.33 21.88
C ARG A 96 -5.64 5.40 21.14
N LYS A 97 -4.60 5.03 20.40
CA LYS A 97 -3.83 5.98 19.57
C LYS A 97 -4.71 6.68 18.53
N MET A 98 -5.54 5.92 17.82
CA MET A 98 -6.48 6.48 16.83
C MET A 98 -7.49 7.43 17.46
N ARG A 99 -8.07 7.08 18.62
CA ARG A 99 -9.00 7.95 19.34
C ARG A 99 -8.38 9.30 19.69
N ARG A 100 -7.11 9.31 20.16
CA ARG A 100 -6.39 10.57 20.46
C ARG A 100 -6.21 11.45 19.23
N VAL A 101 -5.90 10.87 18.08
CA VAL A 101 -5.76 11.61 16.81
C VAL A 101 -7.11 12.20 16.39
N ASN A 102 -8.19 11.43 16.48
CA ASN A 102 -9.52 11.90 16.13
C ASN A 102 -9.97 13.07 17.01
N LEU A 103 -9.77 12.98 18.32
CA LEU A 103 -10.08 14.08 19.25
C LEU A 103 -9.30 15.35 18.91
N ARG A 104 -8.00 15.24 18.61
CA ARG A 104 -7.17 16.39 18.18
C ARG A 104 -7.67 17.01 16.87
N ARG A 105 -8.16 16.19 15.93
CA ARG A 105 -8.73 16.70 14.67
C ARG A 105 -10.03 17.45 14.92
N THR A 106 -10.93 16.92 15.77
CA THR A 106 -12.19 17.59 16.11
C THR A 106 -11.95 18.95 16.77
N ILE A 107 -11.00 19.05 17.71
CA ILE A 107 -10.65 20.31 18.37
C ILE A 107 -10.14 21.34 17.36
N LYS A 108 -9.22 20.95 16.47
CA LYS A 108 -8.69 21.85 15.41
C LYS A 108 -9.76 22.34 14.43
N ILE A 109 -10.81 21.56 14.19
CA ILE A 109 -11.93 21.96 13.34
C ILE A 109 -12.78 23.01 14.05
N GLN A 110 -13.00 22.85 15.35
CA GLN A 110 -13.75 23.81 16.17
C GLN A 110 -13.01 25.16 16.30
N GLU A 111 -11.69 25.13 16.48
CA GLU A 111 -10.86 26.35 16.56
C GLU A 111 -10.77 27.14 15.24
N LYS A 112 -11.02 26.51 14.09
CA LYS A 112 -11.05 27.17 12.77
C LYS A 112 -12.43 27.72 12.37
N ALA A 113 -13.48 27.29 13.06
CA ALA A 113 -14.86 27.68 12.80
C ALA A 113 -15.35 28.80 13.74
N ALA A 114 -14.56 29.13 14.78
CA ALA A 114 -14.75 30.27 15.68
C ALA A 114 -13.86 31.44 15.24
#